data_AF-A0AAX2UPC4-F1
#
_entry.id   AF-A0AAX2UPC4-F1
#
_cell.length_a   1.000
_cell.length_b   1.000
_cell.length_c   1.000
_cell.angle_alpha   90.00
_cell.angle_beta   90.00
_cell.angle_gamma   90.00
#
_symmetry.space_group_name_H-M   'P 1'
#
loop_
_entity.id
_entity.type
_entity.pdbx_description
1 polymer ?
#
loop_
_entity_poly.entity_id
_entity_poly.type
_entity_poly.pdbx_seq_one_letter_code
_entity_poly.pdbx_strand_id
1 'polypeptide(L)' 'MAINFQYQCGILEAADTTSDTEWCWFKGDTEITKSSGGEPAGTVSAPPGALVAEVKAIIRRDAKQ' A
#
# COMPACT_ATOMS: atom_id res chain seq x y z
N MET A 1 12.05 7.01 7.76
CA MET A 1 10.64 6.77 7.43
C MET A 1 10.33 5.31 7.72
N ALA A 2 9.34 5.04 8.57
CA ALA A 2 8.99 3.69 9.00
C ALA A 2 7.55 3.40 8.57
N ILE A 3 7.39 2.64 7.49
CA ILE A 3 6.08 2.19 7.03
C ILE A 3 5.72 0.93 7.81
N ASN A 4 4.63 0.99 8.56
CA ASN A 4 4.08 -0.17 9.25
C ASN A 4 3.25 -0.98 8.27
N PHE A 5 3.36 -2.31 8.33
CA PHE A 5 2.61 -3.21 7.46
C PHE A 5 1.86 -4.26 8.27
N GLN A 6 0.60 -4.47 7.92
CA GLN A 6 -0.24 -5.53 8.45
C GLN A 6 -0.81 -6.35 7.30
N TYR A 7 -0.67 -7.67 7.37
CA TYR A 7 -1.28 -8.57 6.41
C TYR A 7 -2.17 -9.58 7.13
N GLN A 8 -3.46 -9.53 6.87
CA GLN A 8 -4.43 -10.42 7.49
C GLN A 8 -5.62 -10.65 6.56
N CYS A 9 -6.16 -11.87 6.55
CA CYS A 9 -7.36 -12.23 5.79
C CYS A 9 -7.35 -11.83 4.29
N GLY A 10 -6.17 -11.80 3.66
CA GLY A 10 -6.05 -11.42 2.26
C GLY A 10 -5.85 -9.92 2.01
N ILE A 11 -5.83 -9.09 3.05
CA ILE A 11 -5.68 -7.63 2.95
C ILE A 11 -4.29 -7.25 3.44
N LEU A 12 -3.57 -6.46 2.66
CA LEU A 12 -2.34 -5.79 3.07
C LEU A 12 -2.63 -4.31 3.30
N GLU A 13 -2.48 -3.89 4.55
CA GLU A 13 -2.56 -2.50 4.96
C GLU A 13 -1.15 -1.97 5.26
N ALA A 14 -0.90 -0.73 4.90
CA ALA A 14 0.33 -0.03 5.21
C ALA A 14 0.06 1.42 5.59
N ALA A 15 0.83 1.95 6.55
CA ALA A 15 0.72 3.33 6.98
C ALA A 15 2.10 3.95 7.23
N ASP A 16 2.31 5.16 6.73
CA ASP A 16 3.38 6.06 7.18
C ASP A 16 2.77 7.21 7.97
N THR A 17 3.08 7.25 9.27
CA THR A 17 2.59 8.30 10.18
C THR A 17 3.33 9.62 9.99
N THR A 18 4.43 9.63 9.24
CA THR A 18 5.20 10.87 8.97
C THR A 18 4.51 11.72 7.93
N SER A 19 4.06 11.11 6.83
CA SER A 19 3.35 11.76 5.73
C SER A 19 1.83 11.62 5.82
N ASP A 20 1.32 11.00 6.88
CA ASP A 20 -0.10 10.68 7.08
C ASP A 20 -0.70 9.98 5.86
N THR A 21 0.03 8.99 5.34
CA THR A 21 -0.30 8.27 4.11
C THR A 21 -0.57 6.80 4.40
N GLU A 22 -1.62 6.27 3.79
CA GLU A 22 -2.06 4.89 3.97
C GLU A 22 -2.20 4.20 2.61
N TRP A 23 -1.92 2.91 2.58
CA TRP A 23 -2.12 2.04 1.42
C TRP A 23 -2.91 0.81 1.81
N CYS A 24 -3.83 0.38 0.94
CA CYS A 24 -4.58 -0.85 1.11
C CYS A 24 -4.56 -1.65 -0.19
N TRP A 25 -4.34 -2.96 -0.08
CA TRP A 25 -4.32 -3.87 -1.21
C TRP A 25 -4.99 -5.20 -0.84
N PHE A 26 -5.91 -5.66 -1.69
CA PHE A 26 -6.50 -6.99 -1.57
C PHE A 26 -5.70 -7.99 -2.41
N LYS A 27 -5.44 -9.17 -1.86
CA LYS A 27 -4.65 -10.20 -2.54
C LYS A 27 -5.30 -10.58 -3.87
N GLY A 28 -4.56 -10.34 -4.95
CA GLY A 28 -4.98 -10.64 -6.32
C GLY A 28 -5.35 -9.39 -7.12
N ASP A 29 -5.59 -8.26 -6.45
CA ASP A 29 -5.90 -7.00 -7.11
C ASP A 29 -4.68 -6.44 -7.82
N THR A 30 -4.94 -5.75 -8.93
CA THR A 30 -3.93 -5.03 -9.71
C THR A 30 -3.78 -3.57 -9.27
N GLU A 31 -4.50 -3.15 -8.24
CA GLU A 31 -4.50 -1.78 -7.73
C GLU A 31 -4.33 -1.77 -6.21
N ILE A 32 -3.46 -0.88 -5.75
CA ILE A 32 -3.26 -0.54 -4.34
C ILE A 32 -3.92 0.82 -4.15
N THR A 33 -4.93 0.91 -3.29
CA THR A 33 -5.54 2.21 -2.97
C THR A 33 -4.62 2.99 -2.04
N LYS A 34 -4.55 4.30 -2.25
CA LYS A 34 -3.76 5.24 -1.46
C LYS A 34 -4.68 6.31 -0.88
N SER A 35 -4.52 6.58 0.40
CA SER A 35 -5.19 7.67 1.11
C SER A 35 -4.16 8.56 1.78
N SER A 36 -4.49 9.84 1.99
CA SER A 36 -3.66 10.78 2.73
C SER A 36 -4.55 11.75 3.50
N GLY A 37 -4.30 11.97 4.79
CA GLY A 37 -5.21 12.79 5.60
C GLY A 37 -6.58 12.13 5.82
N GLY A 38 -6.69 10.81 5.66
CA GLY A 38 -7.97 10.09 5.63
C GLY A 38 -8.79 10.27 4.35
N GLU A 39 -8.28 11.00 3.36
CA GLU A 39 -8.96 11.26 2.08
C GLU A 39 -8.36 10.40 0.96
N PRO A 40 -9.14 9.96 -0.03
CA PRO A 40 -8.62 9.25 -1.20
C PRO A 40 -7.58 10.10 -1.95
N ALA A 41 -6.38 9.56 -2.11
CA ALA A 41 -5.25 10.27 -2.72
C ALA A 41 -4.84 9.66 -4.08
N GLY A 42 -5.26 8.43 -4.38
CA GLY A 42 -5.06 7.80 -5.70
C GLY A 42 -4.88 6.29 -5.63
N THR A 43 -4.32 5.73 -6.69
CA THR A 43 -3.98 4.30 -6.77
C THR A 43 -2.56 4.08 -7.29
N VAL A 44 -1.95 2.97 -6.87
CA VAL A 44 -0.65 2.49 -7.36
C VAL A 44 -0.85 1.12 -7.99
N SER A 45 -0.33 0.91 -9.19
CA SER A 45 -0.49 -0.37 -9.89
C SER A 45 0.32 -1.49 -9.23
N ALA A 46 -0.31 -2.65 -9.07
CA ALA A 46 0.32 -3.91 -8.72
C ALA A 46 0.27 -4.87 -9.92
N PRO A 47 1.31 -5.72 -10.12
CA PRO A 47 1.28 -6.71 -11.18
C PRO A 47 0.20 -7.77 -10.91
N PRO A 48 -0.40 -8.36 -11.96
CA PRO A 48 -1.34 -9.46 -11.80
C PRO A 48 -0.67 -10.65 -11.08
N GLY A 49 -1.32 -11.18 -10.05
CA GLY A 49 -0.77 -12.26 -9.23
C GLY A 49 0.34 -11.83 -8.26
N ALA A 50 0.48 -10.52 -7.98
CA ALA A 50 1.48 -10.00 -7.04
C ALA A 50 1.46 -10.73 -5.69
N LEU A 51 2.64 -10.98 -5.14
CA LEU A 51 2.84 -11.46 -3.79
C LEU A 51 2.92 -10.29 -2.81
N VAL A 52 2.57 -10.54 -1.54
CA VAL A 52 2.64 -9.55 -0.46
C VAL A 52 4.00 -8.86 -0.39
N ALA A 53 5.09 -9.59 -0.58
CA ALA A 53 6.44 -9.03 -0.55
C ALA A 53 6.69 -8.01 -1.69
N GLU A 54 6.13 -8.27 -2.88
CA GLU A 54 6.25 -7.38 -4.04
C GLU A 54 5.43 -6.11 -3.83
N VAL A 55 4.21 -6.22 -3.31
CA VAL A 55 3.35 -5.08 -2.99
C VAL A 55 3.98 -4.20 -1.90
N LYS A 56 4.59 -4.80 -0.86
CA LYS A 56 5.38 -4.04 0.13
C LYS A 56 6.54 -3.28 -0.51
N ALA A 57 7.18 -3.84 -1.54
CA ALA A 57 8.27 -3.17 -2.25
C ALA A 57 7.74 -2.02 -3.12
N ILE A 58 6.56 -2.16 -3.75
CA ILE A 58 5.89 -1.10 -4.51
C ILE A 58 5.53 0.07 -3.57
N ILE A 59 4.88 -0.20 -2.44
CA ILE A 59 4.52 0.82 -1.44
C ILE A 59 5.75 1.58 -0.96
N ARG A 60 6.87 0.88 -0.67
CA ARG A 60 8.12 1.53 -0.27
C ARG A 60 8.75 2.41 -1.35
N ARG A 61 8.45 2.17 -2.63
CA ARG A 61 8.91 3.03 -3.74
C ARG A 61 8.00 4.22 -3.91
N ASP A 62 6.68 4.02 -3.86
CA ASP A 62 5.68 5.08 -3.89
C ASP A 62 5.91 6.10 -2.76
N ALA A 63 6.16 5.63 -1.55
CA ALA A 63 6.39 6.47 -0.39
C ALA A 63 7.71 7.27 -0.40
N LYS A 64 8.56 7.09 -1.41
CA LYS A 64 9.79 7.88 -1.62
C LYS A 64 9.63 9.00 -2.64
N GLN A 65 8.49 9.05 -3.33
CA GLN A 65 8.14 10.12 -4.25
C GLN A 65 7.66 11.34 -3.48
#